data_AF-A0A0L7L4M3-F1
#
_entry.id   AF-A0A0L7L4M3-F1
#
_cell.length_a   1.000
_cell.length_b   1.000
_cell.length_c   1.000
_cell.angle_alpha   90.00
_cell.angle_beta   90.00
_cell.angle_gamma   90.00
#
_symmetry.space_group_name_H-M   'P 1'
#
loop_
_entity.id
_entity.type
_entity.pdbx_description
1 polymer ?
#
loop_
_entity_poly.entity_id
_entity_poly.type
_entity_poly.pdbx_seq_one_letter_code
_entity_poly.pdbx_strand_id
1 'polypeptide(L)'
;MEPLRPTIFAFACVLAITAAELHPVSDEFINLINSKQNTWTAGRNFPPNTPLKHLKKLLGVHPDYSVNSLPRVKHDAKIIAHLPDSFDPHDKWPNCPSLNEIRDQGS
;
A
#
# COMPACT_ATOMS: atom_id res chain seq x y z
N MET A 1 -8.82 -11.12 -66.99
CA MET A 1 -7.94 -11.19 -65.80
C MET A 1 -8.33 -10.02 -64.93
N GLU A 2 -9.09 -10.30 -63.88
CA GLU A 2 -9.77 -9.30 -63.04
C GLU A 2 -8.79 -8.46 -62.20
N PRO A 3 -9.12 -7.18 -61.95
CA PRO A 3 -8.32 -6.31 -61.08
C PRO A 3 -8.53 -6.69 -59.61
N LEU A 4 -7.41 -6.85 -58.89
CA LEU A 4 -7.40 -7.14 -57.45
C LEU A 4 -8.08 -5.99 -56.68
N ARG A 5 -9.22 -6.31 -56.05
CA ARG A 5 -10.13 -5.39 -55.34
C ARG A 5 -9.44 -4.71 -54.14
N PRO A 6 -9.54 -3.38 -53.97
CA PRO A 6 -8.97 -2.66 -52.84
C PRO A 6 -10.02 -2.54 -51.72
N THR A 7 -10.23 -3.60 -50.93
CA THR A 7 -11.20 -3.53 -49.82
C THR A 7 -10.89 -4.50 -48.69
N ILE A 8 -9.76 -4.33 -47.99
CA ILE A 8 -9.65 -4.68 -46.56
C ILE A 8 -8.73 -3.67 -45.86
N PHE A 9 -9.18 -2.42 -45.76
CA PHE A 9 -8.72 -1.47 -44.74
C PHE A 9 -9.94 -1.12 -43.89
N ALA A 10 -10.25 -1.91 -42.87
CA ALA A 10 -11.21 -1.54 -41.84
C ALA A 10 -11.10 -2.48 -40.62
N PHE A 11 -10.75 -1.90 -39.46
CA PHE A 11 -10.90 -2.44 -38.10
C PHE A 11 -9.93 -3.54 -37.63
N ALA A 12 -8.64 -3.21 -37.60
CA ALA A 12 -7.76 -3.62 -36.49
C ALA A 12 -7.34 -2.40 -35.67
N CYS A 13 -8.31 -1.54 -35.33
CA CYS A 13 -8.14 -0.55 -34.27
C CYS A 13 -8.99 -1.00 -33.08
N VAL A 14 -8.39 -0.91 -31.90
CA VAL A 14 -9.02 -0.95 -30.57
C VAL A 14 -9.28 -2.33 -29.96
N LEU A 15 -8.23 -3.13 -29.77
CA LEU A 15 -8.10 -3.98 -28.56
C LEU A 15 -6.64 -3.99 -28.06
N ALA A 16 -5.91 -2.89 -28.24
CA ALA A 16 -4.94 -2.54 -27.22
C ALA A 16 -5.76 -2.03 -26.04
N ILE A 17 -6.34 -2.97 -25.26
CA ILE A 17 -6.74 -2.67 -23.89
C ILE A 17 -5.43 -2.28 -23.23
N THR A 18 -5.12 -0.99 -23.21
CA THR A 18 -4.31 -0.45 -22.14
C THR A 18 -4.99 -0.99 -20.89
N ALA A 19 -4.34 -1.90 -20.17
CA ALA A 19 -4.78 -2.21 -18.82
C ALA A 19 -4.82 -0.85 -18.13
N ALA A 20 -6.02 -0.28 -18.00
CA ALA A 20 -6.17 1.00 -17.34
C ALA A 20 -5.72 0.72 -15.93
N GLU A 21 -4.55 1.22 -15.56
CA GLU A 21 -4.04 1.11 -14.21
C GLU A 21 -5.12 1.68 -13.30
N LEU A 22 -5.74 0.80 -12.52
CA LEU A 22 -6.81 1.20 -11.61
C LEU A 22 -6.25 2.24 -10.65
N HIS A 23 -7.02 3.29 -10.40
CA HIS A 23 -6.58 4.26 -9.42
C HIS A 23 -6.41 3.55 -8.07
N PRO A 24 -5.26 3.69 -7.36
CA PRO A 24 -4.92 2.90 -6.17
C PRO A 24 -5.92 2.99 -5.00
N VAL A 25 -6.85 3.93 -5.03
CA VAL A 25 -7.92 4.09 -4.03
C VAL A 25 -9.33 4.06 -4.65
N SER A 26 -9.48 3.52 -5.87
CA SER A 26 -10.80 3.31 -6.48
C SER A 26 -11.54 2.14 -5.86
N ASP A 27 -12.87 2.12 -6.04
CA ASP A 27 -13.70 0.99 -5.65
C ASP A 27 -13.35 -0.29 -6.40
N GLU A 28 -12.98 -0.21 -7.68
CA GLU A 28 -12.55 -1.39 -8.43
C GLU A 28 -11.28 -1.98 -7.82
N PHE A 29 -10.34 -1.14 -7.37
CA PHE A 29 -9.12 -1.61 -6.75
C PHE A 29 -9.36 -2.25 -5.37
N ILE A 30 -10.27 -1.68 -4.56
CA ILE A 30 -10.73 -2.28 -3.30
C ILE A 30 -11.34 -3.67 -3.56
N ASN A 31 -12.24 -3.77 -4.54
CA ASN A 31 -12.88 -5.04 -4.90
C ASN A 31 -11.88 -6.06 -5.44
N LEU A 32 -10.92 -5.62 -6.25
CA LEU A 32 -9.85 -6.47 -6.75
C LEU A 32 -9.03 -7.05 -5.58
N ILE A 33 -8.63 -6.24 -4.61
CA ILE A 33 -7.90 -6.71 -3.43
C ILE A 33 -8.72 -7.77 -2.68
N ASN A 34 -9.96 -7.45 -2.32
CA ASN A 34 -10.85 -8.34 -1.57
C ASN A 34 -11.18 -9.63 -2.34
N SER A 35 -11.02 -9.65 -3.67
CA SER A 35 -11.17 -10.87 -4.48
C SER A 35 -9.93 -11.78 -4.48
N LYS A 36 -8.76 -11.24 -4.12
CA LYS A 36 -7.46 -11.93 -4.21
C LYS A 36 -6.93 -12.39 -2.85
N GLN A 37 -7.37 -11.78 -1.75
CA GLN A 37 -6.98 -12.12 -0.39
C GLN A 37 -8.19 -12.10 0.55
N ASN A 38 -8.02 -12.57 1.78
CA ASN A 38 -9.09 -12.58 2.80
C ASN A 38 -8.58 -12.49 4.25
N THR A 39 -7.28 -12.31 4.47
CA THR A 39 -6.69 -12.14 5.81
C THR A 39 -6.94 -10.75 6.41
N TRP A 40 -7.40 -9.81 5.58
CA TRP A 40 -7.86 -8.47 5.96
C TRP A 40 -8.88 -7.99 4.93
N THR A 41 -9.69 -6.99 5.28
CA THR A 41 -10.69 -6.40 4.36
C THR A 41 -10.24 -5.03 3.91
N ALA A 42 -10.09 -4.84 2.59
CA ALA A 42 -9.84 -3.53 2.00
C ALA A 42 -11.09 -2.65 2.09
N GLY A 43 -10.88 -1.38 2.45
CA GLY A 43 -11.92 -0.38 2.59
C GLY A 43 -11.41 1.03 2.30
N ARG A 44 -12.32 2.00 2.31
CA ARG A 44 -12.02 3.40 1.99
C ARG A 44 -11.45 4.13 3.21
N ASN A 45 -10.21 4.60 3.11
CA ASN A 45 -9.61 5.51 4.11
C ASN A 45 -9.49 6.96 3.59
N PHE A 46 -9.22 7.13 2.29
CA PHE A 46 -9.10 8.44 1.66
C PHE A 46 -10.34 8.75 0.79
N PRO A 47 -10.79 10.02 0.73
CA PRO A 47 -11.79 10.43 -0.24
C PRO A 47 -11.44 10.01 -1.68
N PRO A 48 -12.41 9.66 -2.53
CA PRO A 48 -12.15 9.18 -3.90
C PRO A 48 -11.31 10.14 -4.76
N ASN A 49 -11.42 11.45 -4.50
CA ASN A 49 -10.71 12.49 -5.25
C ASN A 49 -9.40 12.94 -4.58
N THR A 50 -8.90 12.21 -3.59
CA THR A 50 -7.61 12.53 -2.96
C THR A 50 -6.49 12.43 -4.01
N PRO A 51 -5.72 13.51 -4.23
CA PRO A 51 -4.67 13.49 -5.23
C PRO A 51 -3.57 12.49 -4.87
N LEU A 52 -3.09 11.72 -5.85
CA LEU A 52 -1.91 10.85 -5.67
C LEU A 52 -0.70 11.60 -5.11
N LYS A 53 -0.56 12.90 -5.42
CA LYS A 53 0.48 13.77 -4.83
C LYS A 53 0.37 13.85 -3.31
N HIS A 54 -0.83 13.96 -2.76
CA HIS A 54 -1.04 13.96 -1.31
C HIS A 54 -0.68 12.59 -0.71
N LEU A 55 -1.15 11.50 -1.32
CA LEU A 55 -0.82 10.14 -0.86
C LEU A 55 0.69 9.89 -0.83
N LYS A 56 1.42 10.36 -1.87
CA LYS A 56 2.88 10.25 -1.92
C LYS A 56 3.59 11.03 -0.81
N LYS A 57 3.06 12.18 -0.39
CA LYS A 57 3.64 12.96 0.72
C LYS A 57 3.53 12.24 2.07
N LEU A 58 2.57 11.33 2.23
CA LEU A 58 2.46 10.51 3.43
C LEU A 58 3.62 9.50 3.55
N LEU A 59 4.31 9.19 2.44
CA LEU A 59 5.43 8.26 2.36
C LEU A 59 6.78 8.97 2.62
N GLY A 60 6.93 9.62 3.78
CA GLY A 60 8.02 10.57 4.07
C GLY A 60 9.41 9.98 4.36
N VAL A 61 9.61 8.66 4.27
CA VAL A 61 10.91 8.02 4.55
C VAL A 61 11.72 7.92 3.25
N HIS A 62 12.92 8.51 3.25
CA HIS A 62 13.81 8.47 2.10
C HIS A 62 14.44 7.07 1.92
N PRO A 63 14.52 6.52 0.70
CA PRO A 63 15.14 5.20 0.46
C PRO A 63 16.60 5.13 0.90
N ASP A 64 17.34 6.24 0.73
CA ASP A 64 18.77 6.32 1.07
C ASP A 64 19.05 6.60 2.57
N TYR A 65 18.06 6.35 3.45
CA TYR A 65 18.28 6.46 4.89
C TYR A 65 19.30 5.41 5.36
N SER A 66 20.53 5.85 5.64
CA SER A 66 21.61 4.98 6.12
C SER A 66 21.46 4.66 7.61
N VAL A 67 20.84 3.51 7.90
CA VAL A 67 20.80 2.88 9.23
C VAL A 67 22.19 2.51 9.78
N ASN A 68 23.21 2.50 8.92
CA ASN A 68 24.57 2.06 9.27
C ASN A 68 25.32 3.07 10.14
N SER A 69 24.77 4.28 10.33
CA SER A 69 25.34 5.30 11.21
C SER A 69 24.90 5.16 12.67
N LEU A 70 23.90 4.33 12.98
CA LEU A 70 23.35 4.18 14.32
C LEU A 70 24.05 3.04 15.10
N PRO A 71 24.24 3.19 16.42
CA PRO A 71 24.72 2.10 17.26
C PRO A 71 23.81 0.87 17.18
N ARG A 72 24.42 -0.32 17.11
CA ARG A 72 23.69 -1.59 17.18
C ARG A 72 23.51 -2.01 18.64
N VAL A 73 22.27 -2.28 19.04
CA VAL A 73 21.93 -2.82 20.37
C VAL A 73 21.89 -4.35 20.29
N LYS A 74 22.54 -5.02 21.24
CA LYS A 74 22.45 -6.48 21.40
C LYS A 74 21.58 -6.80 22.61
N HIS A 75 20.65 -7.74 22.46
CA HIS A 75 19.77 -8.20 23.53
C HIS A 75 20.20 -9.58 24.05
N ASP A 76 19.88 -9.88 25.31
CA ASP A 76 20.18 -11.17 25.94
C ASP A 76 19.38 -12.30 25.27
N ALA A 77 20.07 -13.35 24.82
CA ALA A 77 19.46 -14.51 24.19
C ALA A 77 18.45 -15.23 25.10
N LYS A 78 18.68 -15.24 26.42
CA LYS A 78 17.74 -15.81 27.39
C LYS A 78 16.45 -15.01 27.44
N ILE A 79 16.49 -13.69 27.32
CA ILE A 79 15.27 -12.86 27.30
C ILE A 79 14.46 -13.17 26.04
N ILE A 80 15.14 -13.25 24.87
CA ILE A 80 14.49 -13.56 23.59
C ILE A 80 13.79 -14.92 23.65
N ALA A 81 14.43 -15.92 24.28
CA ALA A 81 13.86 -17.26 24.41
C ALA A 81 12.59 -17.34 25.27
N HIS A 82 12.26 -16.29 26.04
CA HIS A 82 11.09 -16.25 26.93
C HIS A 82 10.14 -15.09 26.58
N LEU A 83 10.15 -14.61 25.34
CA LEU A 83 9.17 -13.63 24.88
C LEU A 83 7.76 -14.25 24.85
N PRO A 84 6.70 -13.48 25.15
CA PRO A 84 5.33 -13.97 25.06
C PRO A 84 4.90 -14.14 23.61
N ASP A 85 3.91 -15.02 23.38
CA ASP A 85 3.33 -15.24 22.05
C ASP A 85 2.61 -13.99 21.50
N SER A 86 2.14 -13.12 22.39
CA SER A 86 1.49 -11.84 22.06
C SER A 86 1.91 -10.76 23.05
N PHE A 87 2.03 -9.52 22.58
CA PHE A 87 2.39 -8.37 23.42
C PHE A 87 1.64 -7.12 22.97
N ASP A 88 0.96 -6.47 23.91
CA ASP A 88 0.39 -5.13 23.73
C ASP A 88 1.07 -4.15 24.72
N PRO A 89 1.72 -3.07 24.23
CA PRO A 89 2.33 -2.08 25.11
C PRO A 89 1.30 -1.34 26.00
N HIS A 90 0.03 -1.26 25.59
CA HIS A 90 -1.02 -0.57 26.34
C HIS A 90 -1.36 -1.36 27.62
N ASP A 91 -1.44 -2.68 27.51
CA ASP A 91 -1.67 -3.58 28.65
C ASP A 91 -0.46 -3.58 29.61
N LYS A 92 0.75 -3.51 29.05
CA LYS A 92 1.99 -3.53 29.85
C LYS A 92 2.23 -2.23 30.60
N TRP A 93 1.89 -1.10 30.00
CA TRP A 93 2.11 0.25 30.55
C TRP A 93 0.83 1.08 30.54
N PRO A 94 -0.18 0.70 31.35
CA PRO A 94 -1.50 1.33 31.32
C PRO A 94 -1.48 2.80 31.78
N ASN A 95 -0.47 3.18 32.57
CA ASN A 95 -0.28 4.54 33.08
C ASN A 95 0.55 5.43 32.13
N CYS A 96 0.73 5.03 30.87
CA CYS A 96 1.41 5.82 29.83
C CYS A 96 0.41 6.27 28.77
N PRO A 97 -0.31 7.40 28.97
CA PRO A 97 -1.38 7.85 28.06
C PRO A 97 -0.91 8.05 26.62
N SER A 98 0.35 8.43 26.42
CA SER A 98 0.93 8.67 25.08
C SER A 98 0.92 7.43 24.18
N LEU A 99 0.83 6.21 24.75
CA LEU A 99 0.71 4.99 23.94
C LEU A 99 -0.65 4.93 23.22
N ASN A 100 -1.69 5.56 23.78
CA ASN A 100 -3.03 5.58 23.18
C ASN A 100 -3.24 6.73 22.18
N GLU A 101 -2.22 7.59 21.97
CA GLU A 101 -2.35 8.77 21.12
C GLU A 101 -2.07 8.44 19.64
N ILE A 102 -3.05 8.67 18.78
CA ILE A 102 -2.89 8.60 17.33
C ILE A 102 -2.63 10.01 16.78
N ARG A 103 -1.44 10.22 16.20
CA ARG A 103 -0.98 11.53 15.73
C ARG A 103 -1.20 11.70 14.22
N ASP A 104 -1.45 12.94 13.79
CA ASP A 104 -1.58 13.33 12.38
C ASP A 104 -0.27 13.99 11.88
N GLN A 105 0.26 13.50 10.75
CA GLN A 105 1.46 14.05 10.12
C GLN A 105 1.20 15.27 9.21
N GLY A 106 -0.06 15.60 8.92
CA GLY A 106 -0.45 16.73 8.08
C GLY A 106 -0.24 16.52 6.57
N SER A 107 -0.13 17.63 5.82
CA SER A 107 -0.12 17.70 4.35
C SER A 107 1.16 18.25 3.74
#